data_AF-A0A841R706-F1
#
_entry.id   AF-A0A841R706-F1
#
_cell.length_a   1.000
_cell.length_b   1.000
_cell.length_c   1.000
_cell.angle_alpha   90.00
_cell.angle_beta   90.00
_cell.angle_gamma   90.00
#
_symmetry.space_group_name_H-M   'P 1'
#
loop_
_entity.id
_entity.type
_entity.pdbx_description
1 polymer ?
#
loop_
_entity_poly.entity_id
_entity_poly.type
_entity_poly.pdbx_seq_one_letter_code
_entity_poly.pdbx_strand_id
1 'polypeptide(L)' 'MKEKKFEEKLSELEEISRKIKSGELPLDETVANFERGMKLAGDLEKEISSIERKVEILVSDPGEQAEFTDFPEE' A
#
# COMPACT_ATOMS: atom_id res chain seq x y z
N MET A 1 -8.77 14.75 1.47
CA MET A 1 -9.65 13.78 2.17
C MET A 1 -9.22 12.32 1.95
N LYS A 2 -8.78 11.91 0.74
CA LYS A 2 -8.22 10.56 0.53
C LYS A 2 -6.89 10.32 1.26
N GLU A 3 -5.95 11.26 1.22
CA GLU A 3 -4.69 11.16 1.99
C GLU A 3 -4.93 11.01 3.49
N LYS A 4 -5.85 11.80 4.06
CA LYS A 4 -6.25 11.63 5.48
C LYS A 4 -6.72 10.21 5.80
N LYS A 5 -7.45 9.56 4.89
CA LYS A 5 -7.87 8.15 5.09
C LYS A 5 -6.71 7.16 5.00
N PHE A 6 -5.70 7.44 4.18
CA PHE A 6 -4.50 6.61 4.11
C PHE A 6 -3.67 6.75 5.38
N GLU A 7 -3.40 7.99 5.81
CA GLU A 7 -2.66 8.29 7.04
C GLU A 7 -3.35 7.71 8.28
N GLU A 8 -4.69 7.79 8.36
CA GLU A 8 -5.48 7.17 9.43
C GLU A 8 -5.29 5.65 9.48
N LYS A 9 -5.42 4.95 8.35
CA LYS A 9 -5.20 3.49 8.26
C LYS A 9 -3.76 3.10 8.62
N LEU A 10 -2.79 3.91 8.17
CA LEU A 10 -1.38 3.67 8.48
C LEU A 10 -1.11 3.83 9.98
N SER A 11 -1.63 4.88 10.59
CA SER A 11 -1.53 5.11 12.04
C SER A 11 -2.16 3.97 12.84
N GLU A 12 -3.33 3.49 12.40
CA GLU A 12 -4.00 2.33 13.01
C GLU A 12 -3.15 1.05 12.91
N LEU A 13 -2.53 0.80 11.76
CA LEU A 13 -1.64 -0.35 11.56
C LEU A 13 -0.40 -0.28 12.48
N GLU A 14 0.17 0.90 12.66
CA GLU A 14 1.27 1.11 13.60
C GLU A 14 0.86 0.87 15.05
N GLU A 15 -0.33 1.32 15.45
CA GLU A 15 -0.88 1.05 16.78
C GLU A 15 -1.07 -0.44 17.04
N ILE A 16 -1.63 -1.16 16.07
CA ILE A 16 -1.78 -2.62 16.13
C ILE A 16 -0.41 -3.28 16.29
N SER A 17 0.58 -2.88 15.49
CA SER A 17 1.96 -3.38 15.56
C SER A 17 2.58 -3.14 16.94
N ARG A 18 2.39 -1.94 17.52
CA ARG A 18 2.86 -1.61 18.88
C ARG A 18 2.22 -2.50 19.93
N LYS A 19 0.90 -2.72 19.87
CA LYS A 19 0.15 -3.55 20.82
C LYS A 19 0.55 -5.03 20.74
N ILE A 20 0.76 -5.57 19.54
CA ILE A 20 1.23 -6.95 19.38
C ILE A 20 2.65 -7.09 19.94
N LYS A 21 3.53 -6.12 19.67
CA LYS A 21 4.93 -6.14 20.13
C LYS A 21 5.09 -5.95 21.63
N SER A 22 4.15 -5.32 22.32
CA SER A 22 4.23 -5.16 23.78
C SER A 22 4.08 -6.51 24.49
N GLY A 23 3.40 -7.48 23.89
CA GLY A 23 3.17 -8.81 24.47
C GLY A 23 2.22 -8.82 25.66
N GLU A 24 1.52 -7.70 25.92
CA GLU A 24 0.60 -7.54 27.06
C GLU A 24 -0.82 -8.02 26.74
N LEU A 25 -1.11 -8.33 25.48
CA LEU A 25 -2.43 -8.76 25.03
C LEU A 25 -2.64 -10.27 25.29
N PRO A 26 -3.86 -10.68 25.69
CA PRO A 26 -4.27 -12.07 25.63
C PRO A 26 -4.08 -12.66 24.22
N LEU A 27 -3.92 -13.98 24.13
CA LEU A 27 -3.69 -14.66 22.85
C LEU A 27 -4.82 -14.38 21.84
N ASP A 28 -6.07 -14.49 22.26
CA ASP A 28 -7.23 -14.25 21.39
C ASP A 28 -7.27 -12.82 20.85
N GLU A 29 -6.93 -11.83 21.69
CA GLU A 29 -6.83 -10.44 21.26
C GLU A 29 -5.64 -10.21 20.32
N THR A 30 -4.52 -10.89 20.56
CA THR A 30 -3.33 -10.82 19.70
C THR A 30 -3.66 -11.35 18.30
N VAL A 31 -4.36 -12.47 18.20
CA VAL A 31 -4.80 -13.06 16.92
C VAL A 31 -5.76 -12.11 16.20
N ALA A 32 -6.75 -11.55 16.90
CA ALA A 32 -7.69 -10.60 16.29
C ALA A 32 -7.00 -9.32 15.79
N ASN A 33 -6.04 -8.78 16.56
CA ASN A 33 -5.24 -7.63 16.14
C ASN A 33 -4.35 -7.97 14.94
N PHE A 34 -3.77 -9.16 14.91
CA PHE A 34 -2.93 -9.61 13.80
C PHE A 34 -3.74 -9.72 12.49
N GLU A 35 -4.91 -10.35 12.52
CA GLU A 35 -5.81 -10.44 11.36
C GLU A 35 -6.22 -9.05 10.84
N ARG A 36 -6.57 -8.15 11.75
CA ARG A 36 -6.90 -6.76 11.41
C ARG A 36 -5.71 -6.05 10.78
N GLY A 37 -4.51 -6.22 11.34
CA GLY A 37 -3.27 -5.67 10.81
C GLY A 37 -2.97 -6.17 9.40
N MET A 38 -3.12 -7.47 9.14
CA MET A 38 -2.94 -8.04 7.81
C MET A 38 -3.90 -7.44 6.78
N LYS A 39 -5.17 -7.26 7.16
CA LYS A 39 -6.17 -6.65 6.28
C LYS A 39 -5.81 -5.21 5.95
N LEU A 40 -5.47 -4.41 6.96
CA LEU A 40 -5.03 -3.02 6.79
C LEU A 40 -3.81 -2.90 5.88
N ALA A 41 -2.80 -3.75 6.10
CA ALA A 41 -1.59 -3.77 5.28
C ALA A 41 -1.93 -4.04 3.80
N GLY A 42 -2.77 -5.04 3.53
CA GLY A 42 -3.20 -5.34 2.16
C GLY A 42 -4.05 -4.24 1.52
N ASP A 43 -4.84 -3.51 2.30
CA ASP A 43 -5.62 -2.37 1.78
C ASP A 43 -4.72 -1.16 1.47
N LEU A 44 -3.69 -0.91 2.29
CA LEU A 44 -2.70 0.14 2.05
C LEU A 44 -1.86 -0.17 0.81
N GLU A 45 -1.42 -1.43 0.65
CA GLU A 45 -0.66 -1.88 -0.52
C GLU A 45 -1.45 -1.68 -1.83
N LYS A 46 -2.74 -2.04 -1.84
CA LYS A 46 -3.62 -1.78 -3.00
C LYS A 46 -3.78 -0.30 -3.31
N GLU A 47 -3.86 0.54 -2.27
CA GLU A 47 -4.00 1.98 -2.44
C GLU A 47 -2.72 2.59 -3.05
N ILE A 48 -1.54 2.18 -2.58
CA ILE A 48 -0.24 2.56 -3.15
C ILE A 48 -0.14 2.10 -4.61
N SER A 49 -0.40 0.82 -4.89
CA SER A 49 -0.34 0.26 -6.24
C SER A 49 -1.28 0.98 -7.21
N SER A 50 -2.47 1.39 -6.75
CA SER A 50 -3.39 2.20 -7.57
C SER A 50 -2.83 3.59 -7.88
N ILE A 51 -2.05 4.18 -6.99
CA ILE A 51 -1.42 5.48 -7.21
C ILE A 51 -0.24 5.32 -8.17
N GLU A 52 0.62 4.32 -7.95
CA GLU A 52 1.75 4.01 -8.83
C GLU A 52 1.29 3.82 -10.28
N ARG A 53 0.25 3.02 -10.52
CA ARG A 53 -0.31 2.82 -11.86
C ARG A 53 -0.83 4.12 -12.50
N LYS A 54 -1.40 5.03 -11.70
CA LYS A 54 -1.84 6.33 -12.22
C LYS A 54 -0.66 7.21 -12.60
N VAL A 55 0.39 7.20 -11.79
CA VAL A 55 1.63 7.91 -12.08
C VAL A 55 2.26 7.35 -13.35
N GLU A 56 2.32 6.03 -13.51
CA GLU A 56 2.80 5.37 -14.71
C GLU A 56 2.05 5.84 -15.96
N ILE A 57 0.71 5.81 -15.95
CA ILE A 57 -0.10 6.28 -17.08
C ILE A 57 0.19 7.76 -17.39
N LEU A 58 0.30 8.62 -16.38
CA LEU A 58 0.59 10.05 -16.56
C LEU A 58 2.00 10.31 -17.12
N VAL A 59 2.99 9.48 -16.76
CA VAL A 59 4.36 9.57 -17.25
C VAL A 59 4.50 8.96 -18.65
N SER A 60 3.74 7.90 -18.94
CA SER A 60 3.69 7.24 -20.26
C SER A 60 2.84 7.98 -21.29
N ASP A 61 2.10 9.02 -20.90
CA ASP A 61 1.33 9.89 -21.80
C ASP A 61 1.88 11.34 -21.88
N PRO A 62 3.10 11.59 -22.39
CA PRO A 62 3.51 12.94 -22.80
C PRO A 62 2.98 13.37 -24.18
N GLY A 63 2.09 12.59 -24.80
CA GLY A 63 1.71 12.75 -26.19
C GLY A 63 2.31 11.66 -27.08
N GLU A 64 1.47 11.19 -27.97
CA GLU A 64 1.72 10.32 -29.12
C GLU A 64 2.95 10.75 -29.93
N GLN A 65 4.15 10.35 -29.49
CA GLN A 65 5.40 10.27 -30.27
C GLN A 65 6.51 9.61 -29.43
N ALA A 66 6.26 8.39 -28.98
CA ALA A 66 7.34 7.45 -28.71
C ALA A 66 7.10 6.24 -29.62
N GLU A 67 7.54 6.38 -30.87
CA GLU A 67 7.84 5.19 -31.68
C GLU A 67 8.89 4.40 -30.91
N PHE A 68 8.43 3.36 -30.21
CA PHE A 68 9.30 2.27 -29.79
C PHE A 68 9.73 1.56 -31.07
N THR A 69 10.77 2.04 -31.72
CA THR A 69 11.55 1.19 -32.59
C THR A 69 12.24 0.19 -31.68
N ASP A 70 11.74 -1.05 -31.73
CA ASP A 70 12.38 -2.25 -31.20
C ASP A 70 13.90 -2.15 -31.43
N PHE A 71 14.68 -2.12 -30.35
CA PHE A 71 16.13 -2.17 -30.49
C PHE A 71 16.47 -3.53 -31.12
N PRO A 72 17.21 -3.58 -32.24
CA PRO A 72 17.63 -4.85 -32.78
C PRO A 72 18.58 -5.50 -31.77
N GLU A 73 18.30 -6.75 -31.40
CA GLU A 73 19.25 -7.60 -30.70
C GLU A 73 20.51 -7.77 -31.58
N GLU A 74 21.66 -7.36 -31.06
CA GLU A 74 22.98 -7.93 -31.41
C GLU A 74 23.58 -8.63 -30.19
#